data_AF-A0A7J9KNE2-F1
#
_entry.id   AF-A0A7J9KNE2-F1
#
_cell.length_a   1.000
_cell.length_b   1.000
_cell.length_c   1.000
_cell.angle_alpha   90.00
_cell.angle_beta   90.00
_cell.angle_gamma   90.00
#
_symmetry.space_group_name_H-M   'P 1'
#
loop_
_entity.id
_entity.type
_entity.pdbx_description
1 polymer ?
#
loop_
_entity_poly.entity_id
_entity_poly.type
_entity_poly.pdbx_seq_one_letter_code
_entity_poly.pdbx_strand_id
1 'polypeptide(L)'
;MISLTPYLSLPTTSAFTSKAKKLSISPKPATSPVCCSYSRYGLKLSGRKGYCEITKSTRGGLFVFACSTTPYVRRVGSRRLSFGSNASGGATQVSKKVDLSQVLSAMLPFVVAITAVAALVQPSTFTWVSKDLYAPALGGIMLSIGIRLSFNDFTLAFKRPLPLSVGFIAQYLLKPALGVLVAKAFCLSPTFYAGFILTSCVAGAQLSSYASFLSKGDVAVSILLTSFTTIASVIVTPLLTGLLIGSVVPVDAVAMSKSILQVVLVPITIGLVLNTYAKPVVTILQPVMPFVAMICTSLCIGSPLALNRSQILSKEGLQLVLPVLTFHAVAFAVGYWISKVPAFRQREEVSRTVSLCTGMQSSTMAGLLATQFLGSSSQAVPPACSVVAMAIMGLSLASFWGNGFRIRDLPSQLIPHTGSAFQAQ
;
A
#
# COMPACT_ATOMS: atom_id res chain seq x y z
N MET A 1 16.44 -16.24 -46.29
CA MET A 1 17.12 -15.58 -47.42
C MET A 1 16.20 -14.54 -48.00
N ILE A 2 16.75 -13.43 -48.52
CA ILE A 2 16.13 -12.15 -48.92
C ILE A 2 16.02 -11.15 -47.75
N SER A 3 16.37 -9.87 -47.90
CA SER A 3 17.66 -9.22 -48.19
C SER A 3 17.48 -7.78 -47.66
N LEU A 4 18.50 -7.23 -47.00
CA LEU A 4 18.57 -5.84 -46.58
C LEU A 4 18.69 -4.89 -47.79
N THR A 5 18.15 -3.67 -47.70
CA THR A 5 18.96 -2.42 -47.74
C THR A 5 18.14 -1.17 -47.37
N PRO A 6 18.81 -0.08 -46.90
CA PRO A 6 18.22 1.04 -46.16
C PRO A 6 18.17 2.36 -46.96
N TYR A 7 17.48 3.38 -46.44
CA TYR A 7 17.70 4.78 -46.85
C TYR A 7 18.05 5.66 -45.64
N LEU A 8 19.25 6.24 -45.71
CA LEU A 8 19.76 7.36 -44.91
C LEU A 8 19.01 8.66 -45.24
N SER A 9 19.02 9.64 -44.32
CA SER A 9 19.68 10.95 -44.53
C SER A 9 19.61 11.84 -43.27
N LEU A 10 20.80 12.17 -42.73
CA LEU A 10 21.06 13.35 -41.90
C LEU A 10 21.11 14.63 -42.76
N PRO A 11 21.05 15.81 -42.13
CA PRO A 11 22.10 16.79 -42.41
C PRO A 11 22.72 17.44 -41.16
N THR A 12 24.05 17.42 -41.11
CA THR A 12 24.97 18.45 -40.57
C THR A 12 24.98 19.64 -41.57
N THR A 13 25.17 20.94 -41.28
CA THR A 13 26.12 21.78 -40.51
C THR A 13 25.49 23.21 -40.55
N SER A 14 25.74 24.22 -39.71
CA SER A 14 26.99 24.96 -39.51
C SER A 14 26.77 26.14 -38.53
N ALA A 15 27.88 26.61 -37.95
CA ALA A 15 28.07 27.66 -36.96
C ALA A 15 27.40 29.03 -37.22
N PHE A 16 27.08 29.74 -36.12
CA PHE A 16 27.22 31.20 -36.05
C PHE A 16 27.65 31.66 -34.65
N THR A 17 28.61 32.57 -34.65
CA THR A 17 29.38 33.12 -33.55
C THR A 17 28.70 34.30 -32.83
N SER A 18 29.07 34.48 -31.55
CA SER A 18 29.19 35.75 -30.81
C SER A 18 27.94 36.56 -30.45
N LYS A 19 27.68 36.66 -29.13
CA LYS A 19 27.72 37.96 -28.43
C LYS A 19 27.73 37.80 -26.91
N ALA A 20 28.77 38.34 -26.31
CA ALA A 20 28.89 38.58 -24.88
C ALA A 20 27.82 39.55 -24.38
N LYS A 21 27.26 39.31 -23.19
CA LYS A 21 26.71 40.39 -22.36
C LYS A 21 27.18 40.23 -20.92
N LYS A 22 28.11 41.12 -20.59
CA LYS A 22 28.71 41.45 -19.30
C LYS A 22 27.61 42.07 -18.42
N LEU A 23 27.37 41.55 -17.22
CA LEU A 23 26.71 42.31 -16.15
C LEU A 23 27.57 42.21 -14.89
N SER A 24 28.15 43.34 -14.52
CA SER A 24 28.92 43.58 -13.31
C SER A 24 27.99 43.94 -12.16
N ILE A 25 28.18 43.33 -10.98
CA ILE A 25 28.00 44.01 -9.69
C ILE A 25 29.13 43.55 -8.75
N SER A 26 29.74 44.54 -8.11
CA SER A 26 31.00 44.56 -7.35
C SER A 26 30.88 43.99 -5.91
N PRO A 27 31.98 43.96 -5.11
CA PRO A 27 32.25 42.94 -4.10
C PRO A 27 31.77 43.28 -2.68
N LYS A 28 31.67 42.26 -1.82
CA LYS A 28 31.63 42.41 -0.36
C LYS A 28 33.06 42.38 0.20
N PRO A 29 33.44 43.30 1.11
CA PRO A 29 34.69 43.19 1.84
C PRO A 29 34.55 42.29 3.07
N ALA A 30 35.63 41.57 3.38
CA ALA A 30 35.86 40.90 4.64
C ALA A 30 36.62 41.84 5.59
N THR A 31 36.26 41.87 6.87
CA THR A 31 37.17 42.19 7.98
C THR A 31 36.74 41.40 9.23
N SER A 32 37.74 40.83 9.89
CA SER A 32 37.70 39.90 11.04
C SER A 32 37.80 40.69 12.38
N PRO A 33 38.31 40.13 13.50
CA PRO A 33 37.67 39.20 14.46
C PRO A 33 37.77 39.67 15.94
N VAL A 34 36.89 39.30 16.88
CA VAL A 34 37.23 39.31 18.34
C VAL A 34 36.44 38.27 19.18
N CYS A 35 37.21 37.36 19.77
CA CYS A 35 37.19 36.73 21.12
C CYS A 35 35.93 36.55 22.01
N CYS A 36 35.80 35.32 22.51
CA CYS A 36 35.47 34.82 23.86
C CYS A 36 34.54 35.59 24.84
N SER A 37 33.48 34.93 25.31
CA SER A 37 33.38 34.50 26.72
C SER A 37 32.16 33.61 27.04
N TYR A 38 32.44 32.61 27.88
CA TYR A 38 31.52 31.81 28.68
C TYR A 38 30.65 32.69 29.58
N SER A 39 29.38 32.34 29.79
CA SER A 39 28.66 32.78 31.00
C SER A 39 27.73 31.69 31.56
N ARG A 40 28.05 31.31 32.79
CA ARG A 40 27.23 30.54 33.73
C ARG A 40 26.11 31.43 34.24
N TYR A 41 24.88 30.91 34.34
CA TYR A 41 23.86 31.51 35.20
C TYR A 41 23.66 30.65 36.45
N GLY A 42 23.99 31.26 37.59
CA GLY A 42 23.96 30.69 38.92
C GLY A 42 22.58 30.77 39.58
N LEU A 43 22.46 29.93 40.61
CA LEU A 43 21.41 29.91 41.62
C LEU A 43 21.19 31.28 42.26
N LYS A 44 19.93 31.59 42.56
CA LYS A 44 19.56 32.49 43.65
C LYS A 44 18.43 31.85 44.46
N LEU A 45 18.76 31.41 45.68
CA LEU A 45 17.79 31.09 46.73
C LEU A 45 17.12 32.39 47.20
N SER A 46 15.82 32.33 47.46
CA SER A 46 15.12 33.26 48.33
C SER A 46 14.27 32.44 49.31
N GLY A 47 14.60 32.55 50.60
CA GLY A 47 13.88 31.88 51.67
C GLY A 47 12.61 32.61 52.10
N ARG A 48 11.67 31.87 52.66
CA ARG A 48 10.83 32.33 53.77
C ARG A 48 10.19 31.15 54.51
N LYS A 49 10.44 31.18 55.82
CA LYS A 49 9.84 30.51 57.00
C LYS A 49 8.50 29.77 56.82
N GLY A 50 8.36 28.64 57.52
CA GLY A 50 7.06 28.21 58.03
C GLY A 50 6.93 26.75 58.45
N TYR A 51 7.26 26.48 59.72
CA TYR A 51 6.77 25.39 60.58
C TYR A 51 7.21 23.93 60.36
N CYS A 52 7.70 23.41 61.49
CA CYS A 52 8.12 22.05 61.79
C CYS A 52 7.06 21.47 62.73
N GLU A 53 6.57 20.26 62.48
CA GLU A 53 5.96 19.44 63.53
C GLU A 53 6.43 17.99 63.34
N ILE A 54 7.14 17.51 64.35
CA ILE A 54 7.58 16.13 64.51
C ILE A 54 6.76 15.55 65.65
N THR A 55 6.06 14.45 65.41
CA THR A 55 5.62 13.54 66.47
C THR A 55 5.96 12.09 66.11
N LYS A 56 6.72 11.46 67.00
CA LYS A 56 7.01 10.01 67.06
C LYS A 56 5.88 9.31 67.82
N SER A 57 5.49 8.08 67.45
CA SER A 57 5.33 6.97 68.42
C SER A 57 5.14 5.59 67.78
N THR A 58 6.15 4.74 67.99
CA THR A 58 6.19 3.36 68.53
C THR A 58 5.01 2.36 68.45
N ARG A 59 5.32 1.19 67.85
CA ARG A 59 5.06 -0.25 68.18
C ARG A 59 3.68 -0.77 68.62
N GLY A 60 3.28 -1.89 67.99
CA GLY A 60 2.44 -2.95 68.58
C GLY A 60 1.75 -3.82 67.52
N GLY A 61 2.09 -5.10 67.42
CA GLY A 61 1.56 -6.01 66.39
C GLY A 61 0.28 -6.77 66.78
N LEU A 62 -0.36 -7.42 65.81
CA LEU A 62 -0.84 -8.82 65.88
C LEU A 62 -1.39 -9.27 64.51
N PHE A 63 -1.29 -10.59 64.28
CA PHE A 63 -1.76 -11.35 63.12
C PHE A 63 -3.27 -11.24 62.88
N VAL A 64 -3.68 -11.08 61.62
CA VAL A 64 -4.96 -11.60 61.09
C VAL A 64 -4.75 -12.09 59.65
N PHE A 65 -4.99 -13.38 59.44
CA PHE A 65 -5.15 -14.01 58.13
C PHE A 65 -6.56 -13.71 57.62
N ALA A 66 -6.70 -13.06 56.46
CA ALA A 66 -7.95 -13.07 55.70
C ALA A 66 -7.66 -12.88 54.22
N CYS A 67 -8.01 -13.92 53.46
CA CYS A 67 -8.02 -13.96 52.01
C CYS A 67 -9.21 -13.09 51.52
N SER A 68 -8.97 -12.15 50.62
CA SER A 68 -10.08 -11.49 49.89
C SER A 68 -9.61 -10.99 48.53
N THR A 69 -10.30 -11.54 47.54
CA THR A 69 -10.26 -11.25 46.11
C THR A 69 -10.94 -9.91 45.78
N THR A 70 -10.52 -9.32 44.65
CA THR A 70 -11.13 -8.23 43.85
C THR A 70 -10.63 -6.80 44.15
N PRO A 71 -10.79 -5.84 43.20
CA PRO A 71 -10.05 -5.74 41.95
C PRO A 71 -9.28 -4.40 41.86
N TYR A 72 -8.08 -4.41 41.27
CA TYR A 72 -7.25 -3.20 41.14
C TYR A 72 -7.73 -2.32 39.98
N VAL A 73 -8.56 -1.32 40.29
CA VAL A 73 -8.83 -0.17 39.42
C VAL A 73 -7.62 0.76 39.45
N ARG A 74 -6.77 0.72 38.42
CA ARG A 74 -5.68 1.70 38.26
C ARG A 74 -6.23 2.95 37.57
N ARG A 75 -6.43 3.99 38.38
CA ARG A 75 -6.69 5.39 38.02
C ARG A 75 -5.56 5.92 37.11
N VAL A 76 -5.88 6.29 35.87
CA VAL A 76 -4.94 6.96 34.94
C VAL A 76 -4.78 8.41 35.37
N GLY A 77 -3.64 8.71 36.00
CA GLY A 77 -3.20 10.08 36.24
C GLY A 77 -2.69 10.70 34.94
N SER A 78 -3.40 11.72 34.46
CA SER A 78 -2.97 12.59 33.36
C SER A 78 -1.70 13.34 33.80
N ARG A 79 -0.54 12.94 33.26
CA ARG A 79 0.67 13.78 33.27
C ARG A 79 0.85 14.36 31.87
N ARG A 80 0.45 15.63 31.72
CA ARG A 80 0.92 16.51 30.64
C ARG A 80 2.44 16.65 30.77
N LEU A 81 3.18 15.99 29.90
CA LEU A 81 4.57 16.33 29.62
C LEU A 81 4.57 17.43 28.56
N SER A 82 4.77 18.67 29.00
CA SER A 82 5.08 19.79 28.13
C SER A 82 6.49 19.59 27.57
N PHE A 83 6.60 19.28 26.28
CA PHE A 83 7.85 19.42 25.53
C PHE A 83 7.81 20.76 24.81
N GLY A 84 8.60 21.71 25.29
CA GLY A 84 8.86 22.99 24.62
C GLY A 84 9.71 22.73 23.38
N SER A 85 9.12 22.94 22.20
CA SER A 85 9.83 23.06 20.94
C SER A 85 10.20 24.53 20.74
N ASN A 86 11.49 24.85 20.80
CA ASN A 86 12.03 26.10 20.26
C ASN A 86 11.78 26.11 18.75
N ALA A 87 10.72 26.80 18.34
CA ALA A 87 10.46 27.20 16.98
C ALA A 87 10.96 28.63 16.79
N SER A 88 12.03 28.77 16.01
CA SER A 88 12.49 30.03 15.39
C SER A 88 13.19 29.55 14.12
N GLY A 89 12.84 29.93 12.89
CA GLY A 89 11.92 30.91 12.36
C GLY A 89 12.36 31.06 10.91
N GLY A 90 11.57 30.54 9.98
CA GLY A 90 11.78 30.64 8.54
C GLY A 90 10.43 30.53 7.87
N ALA A 91 9.63 31.58 8.03
CA ALA A 91 8.27 31.66 7.51
C ALA A 91 8.28 31.54 5.98
N THR A 92 7.63 30.50 5.46
CA THR A 92 7.11 30.50 4.10
C THR A 92 5.73 29.84 4.16
N GLN A 93 4.70 30.70 4.15
CA GLN A 93 3.29 30.46 3.87
C GLN A 93 2.80 28.99 3.97
N VAL A 94 2.17 28.69 5.11
CA VAL A 94 1.31 27.51 5.30
C VAL A 94 0.05 27.71 4.46
N SER A 95 0.05 27.17 3.24
CA SER A 95 -1.15 27.06 2.42
C SER A 95 -1.83 25.71 2.65
N LYS A 96 -3.14 25.75 2.94
CA LYS A 96 -4.06 24.61 2.91
C LYS A 96 -4.04 23.94 1.52
N LYS A 97 -3.10 23.03 1.28
CA LYS A 97 -3.15 22.11 0.15
C LYS A 97 -3.59 20.77 0.72
N VAL A 98 -4.89 20.46 0.65
CA VAL A 98 -5.32 19.06 0.70
C VAL A 98 -4.49 18.37 -0.39
N ASP A 99 -3.69 17.40 0.00
CA ASP A 99 -2.67 16.82 -0.84
C ASP A 99 -3.38 16.23 -2.08
N LEU A 100 -3.24 16.86 -3.25
CA LEU A 100 -3.94 16.46 -4.48
C LEU A 100 -3.77 14.96 -4.76
N SER A 101 -2.63 14.41 -4.35
CA SER A 101 -2.35 12.99 -4.44
C SER A 101 -3.25 12.10 -3.58
N GLN A 102 -3.66 12.59 -2.43
CA GLN A 102 -4.56 11.90 -1.50
C GLN A 102 -6.01 11.95 -1.98
N VAL A 103 -6.43 13.07 -2.57
CA VAL A 103 -7.74 13.19 -3.24
C VAL A 103 -7.81 12.26 -4.45
N LEU A 104 -6.77 12.23 -5.29
CA LEU A 104 -6.73 11.34 -6.46
C LEU A 104 -6.66 9.86 -6.06
N SER A 105 -5.96 9.52 -4.97
CA SER A 105 -5.98 8.16 -4.41
C SER A 105 -7.37 7.78 -3.89
N ALA A 106 -8.15 8.74 -3.40
CA ALA A 106 -9.55 8.54 -3.02
C ALA A 106 -10.48 8.34 -4.22
N MET A 107 -10.11 8.82 -5.41
CA MET A 107 -10.90 8.67 -6.64
C MET A 107 -10.65 7.33 -7.35
N LEU A 108 -9.47 6.73 -7.18
CA LEU A 108 -9.09 5.47 -7.83
C LEU A 108 -10.13 4.34 -7.71
N PRO A 109 -10.79 4.11 -6.56
CA PRO A 109 -11.81 3.08 -6.42
C PRO A 109 -13.06 3.34 -7.27
N PHE A 110 -13.49 4.60 -7.33
CA PHE A 110 -14.60 5.02 -8.16
C PHE A 110 -14.26 4.87 -9.64
N VAL A 111 -13.03 5.24 -10.03
CA VAL A 111 -12.53 5.04 -11.39
C VAL A 111 -12.53 3.55 -11.76
N VAL A 112 -12.07 2.67 -10.88
CA VAL A 112 -12.09 1.21 -11.10
C VAL A 112 -13.53 0.70 -11.28
N ALA A 113 -14.45 1.12 -10.41
CA ALA A 113 -15.85 0.72 -10.50
C ALA A 113 -16.53 1.22 -11.78
N ILE A 114 -16.35 2.51 -12.12
CA ILE A 114 -16.89 3.12 -13.35
C ILE A 114 -16.30 2.43 -14.58
N THR A 115 -15.00 2.17 -14.59
CA THR A 115 -14.32 1.46 -15.68
C THR A 115 -14.92 0.06 -15.87
N ALA A 116 -15.13 -0.68 -14.78
CA ALA A 116 -15.69 -2.03 -14.84
C ALA A 116 -17.12 -2.02 -15.38
N VAL A 117 -17.96 -1.11 -14.90
CA VAL A 117 -19.34 -0.96 -15.40
C VAL A 117 -19.33 -0.56 -16.87
N ALA A 118 -18.55 0.44 -17.26
CA ALA A 118 -18.46 0.90 -18.65
C ALA A 118 -17.98 -0.22 -19.59
N ALA A 119 -16.97 -1.00 -19.19
CA ALA A 119 -16.45 -2.13 -19.97
C ALA A 119 -17.48 -3.26 -20.16
N LEU A 120 -18.31 -3.53 -19.14
CA LEU A 120 -19.32 -4.58 -19.18
C LEU A 120 -20.65 -4.15 -19.81
N VAL A 121 -21.01 -2.87 -19.73
CA VAL A 121 -22.24 -2.34 -20.35
C VAL A 121 -22.00 -2.03 -21.83
N GLN A 122 -20.88 -1.36 -22.14
CA GLN A 122 -20.55 -0.90 -23.49
C GLN A 122 -19.10 -1.29 -23.86
N PRO A 123 -18.86 -2.54 -24.31
CA PRO A 123 -17.52 -3.06 -24.59
C PRO A 123 -16.71 -2.28 -25.62
N SER A 124 -17.38 -1.57 -26.55
CA SER A 124 -16.72 -0.71 -27.54
C SER A 124 -15.85 0.37 -26.91
N THR A 125 -16.11 0.75 -25.66
CA THR A 125 -15.31 1.73 -24.89
C THR A 125 -13.88 1.28 -24.65
N PHE A 126 -13.61 -0.03 -24.57
CA PHE A 126 -12.28 -0.57 -24.21
C PHE A 126 -11.75 -1.66 -25.15
N THR A 127 -12.55 -2.20 -26.07
CA THR A 127 -12.11 -3.23 -27.04
C THR A 127 -11.06 -2.74 -28.03
N TRP A 128 -10.94 -1.44 -28.25
CA TRP A 128 -9.88 -0.83 -29.09
C TRP A 128 -8.49 -0.92 -28.44
N VAL A 129 -8.41 -1.16 -27.13
CA VAL A 129 -7.15 -1.25 -26.40
C VAL A 129 -6.52 -2.60 -26.70
N SER A 130 -5.50 -2.59 -27.56
CA SER A 130 -4.75 -3.79 -27.92
C SER A 130 -3.96 -4.35 -26.73
N LYS A 131 -3.64 -5.64 -26.81
CA LYS A 131 -2.81 -6.33 -25.81
C LYS A 131 -1.43 -5.68 -25.65
N ASP A 132 -0.92 -5.07 -26.72
CA ASP A 132 0.38 -4.38 -26.74
C ASP A 132 0.41 -3.15 -25.84
N LEU A 133 -0.75 -2.55 -25.55
CA LEU A 133 -0.85 -1.40 -24.64
C LEU A 133 -0.84 -1.80 -23.17
N TYR A 134 -1.02 -3.08 -22.82
CA TYR A 134 -1.11 -3.50 -21.42
C TYR A 134 0.22 -3.34 -20.69
N ALA A 135 1.33 -3.74 -21.34
CA ALA A 135 2.66 -3.61 -20.74
C ALA A 135 3.07 -2.13 -20.57
N PRO A 136 2.94 -1.24 -21.57
CA PRO A 136 3.16 0.19 -21.39
C PRO A 136 2.23 0.83 -20.34
N ALA A 137 0.95 0.46 -20.31
CA ALA A 137 0.01 0.99 -19.32
C ALA A 137 0.41 0.55 -17.91
N LEU A 138 0.72 -0.74 -17.69
CA LEU A 138 1.21 -1.22 -16.41
C LEU A 138 2.53 -0.52 -16.04
N GLY A 139 3.46 -0.37 -16.98
CA GLY A 139 4.70 0.37 -16.78
C GLY A 139 4.47 1.83 -16.36
N GLY A 140 3.48 2.50 -16.93
CA GLY A 140 3.07 3.86 -16.52
C GLY A 140 2.55 3.92 -15.09
N ILE A 141 1.74 2.94 -14.68
CA ILE A 141 1.30 2.79 -13.27
C ILE A 141 2.52 2.62 -12.36
N MET A 142 3.43 1.73 -12.73
CA MET A 142 4.63 1.40 -11.95
C MET A 142 5.62 2.57 -11.87
N LEU A 143 5.76 3.35 -12.94
CA LEU A 143 6.53 4.61 -12.95
C LEU A 143 5.91 5.64 -12.00
N SER A 144 4.58 5.78 -12.00
CA SER A 144 3.87 6.66 -11.06
C SER A 144 4.12 6.28 -9.60
N ILE A 145 4.32 4.99 -9.30
CA ILE A 145 4.76 4.55 -7.96
C ILE A 145 6.18 5.01 -7.72
N GLY A 146 7.09 4.68 -8.63
CA GLY A 146 8.52 4.92 -8.48
C GLY A 146 8.84 6.38 -8.16
N ILE A 147 8.18 7.32 -8.84
CA ILE A 147 8.36 8.77 -8.63
C ILE A 147 7.99 9.22 -7.21
N ARG A 148 7.16 8.46 -6.48
CA ARG A 148 6.78 8.74 -5.09
C ARG A 148 7.65 8.03 -4.06
N LEU A 149 8.46 7.05 -4.46
CA LEU A 149 9.32 6.28 -3.56
C LEU A 149 10.64 7.01 -3.31
N SER A 150 11.21 6.82 -2.12
CA SER A 150 12.51 7.36 -1.74
C SER A 150 13.45 6.27 -1.19
N PHE A 151 14.77 6.48 -1.29
CA PHE A 151 15.76 5.57 -0.67
C PHE A 151 15.62 5.49 0.86
N ASN A 152 15.09 6.53 1.48
CA ASN A 152 14.82 6.55 2.92
C ASN A 152 13.74 5.54 3.31
N ASP A 153 12.77 5.27 2.43
CA ASP A 153 11.76 4.24 2.66
C ASP A 153 12.43 2.88 2.82
N PHE A 154 13.32 2.51 1.89
CA PHE A 154 14.08 1.25 2.00
C PHE A 154 14.93 1.17 3.26
N THR A 155 15.52 2.30 3.69
CA THR A 155 16.28 2.34 4.95
C THR A 155 15.37 2.11 6.16
N LEU A 156 14.14 2.63 6.14
CA LEU A 156 13.14 2.39 7.18
C LEU A 156 12.70 0.93 7.23
N ALA A 157 12.70 0.22 6.10
CA ALA A 157 12.38 -1.22 6.06
C ALA A 157 13.32 -2.04 6.95
N PHE A 158 14.63 -1.77 6.85
CA PHE A 158 15.63 -2.45 7.68
C PHE A 158 15.46 -2.18 9.18
N LYS A 159 14.81 -1.07 9.56
CA LYS A 159 14.54 -0.75 10.97
C LYS A 159 13.30 -1.45 11.53
N ARG A 160 12.43 -2.04 10.69
CA ARG A 160 11.18 -2.68 11.11
C ARG A 160 11.01 -4.08 10.49
N PRO A 161 11.95 -5.02 10.74
CA PRO A 161 11.98 -6.31 10.06
C PRO A 161 10.79 -7.21 10.41
N LEU A 162 10.35 -7.23 11.68
CA LEU A 162 9.29 -8.14 12.12
C LEU A 162 7.93 -7.90 11.41
N PRO A 163 7.37 -6.66 11.37
CA PRO A 163 6.17 -6.37 10.57
C PRO A 163 6.28 -6.79 9.11
N LEU A 164 7.44 -6.54 8.49
CA LEU A 164 7.66 -6.83 7.07
C LEU A 164 7.75 -8.32 6.79
N SER A 165 8.44 -9.08 7.66
CA SER A 165 8.51 -10.54 7.54
C SER A 165 7.13 -11.19 7.68
N VAL A 166 6.32 -10.73 8.64
CA VAL A 166 4.93 -11.23 8.80
C VAL A 166 4.10 -10.94 7.56
N GLY A 167 4.18 -9.72 7.04
CA GLY A 167 3.48 -9.36 5.79
C GLY A 167 3.97 -10.14 4.58
N PHE A 168 5.28 -10.41 4.49
CA PHE A 168 5.86 -11.17 3.38
C PHE A 168 5.41 -12.63 3.39
N ILE A 169 5.39 -13.27 4.58
CA ILE A 169 4.85 -14.61 4.77
C ILE A 169 3.35 -14.63 4.42
N ALA A 170 2.59 -13.63 4.85
CA ALA A 170 1.18 -13.53 4.49
C ALA A 170 0.99 -13.43 2.97
N GLN A 171 1.82 -12.64 2.28
CA GLN A 171 1.72 -12.41 0.84
C GLN A 171 2.11 -13.62 -0.02
N TYR A 172 3.21 -14.31 0.31
CA TYR A 172 3.81 -15.31 -0.57
C TYR A 172 3.72 -16.74 -0.07
N LEU A 173 3.26 -16.96 1.16
CA LEU A 173 3.00 -18.30 1.68
C LEU A 173 1.50 -18.50 1.94
N LEU A 174 0.91 -17.65 2.78
CA LEU A 174 -0.50 -17.83 3.18
C LEU A 174 -1.45 -17.53 2.02
N LYS A 175 -1.26 -16.40 1.32
CA LYS A 175 -2.15 -16.00 0.24
C LYS A 175 -2.21 -17.00 -0.93
N PRO A 176 -1.09 -17.54 -1.46
CA PRO A 176 -1.16 -18.59 -2.49
C PRO A 176 -1.80 -19.88 -1.98
N ALA A 177 -1.51 -20.28 -0.73
CA ALA A 177 -2.14 -21.45 -0.12
C ALA A 177 -3.67 -21.27 -0.01
N LEU A 178 -4.13 -20.07 0.40
CA LEU A 178 -5.54 -19.71 0.41
C LEU A 178 -6.16 -19.76 -0.99
N GLY A 179 -5.43 -19.31 -2.01
CA GLY A 179 -5.86 -19.42 -3.42
C GLY A 179 -6.14 -20.86 -3.81
N VAL A 180 -5.24 -21.79 -3.50
CA VAL A 180 -5.42 -23.22 -3.77
C VAL A 180 -6.60 -23.80 -2.98
N LEU A 181 -6.71 -23.46 -1.69
CA LEU A 181 -7.79 -23.95 -0.83
C LEU A 181 -9.16 -23.48 -1.32
N VAL A 182 -9.30 -22.20 -1.66
CA VAL A 182 -10.56 -21.64 -2.20
C VAL A 182 -10.87 -22.25 -3.56
N ALA A 183 -9.90 -22.36 -4.46
CA ALA A 183 -10.12 -22.97 -5.78
C ALA A 183 -10.61 -24.42 -5.66
N LYS A 184 -10.08 -25.21 -4.70
CA LYS A 184 -10.54 -26.57 -4.42
C LYS A 184 -11.92 -26.60 -3.76
N ALA A 185 -12.16 -25.76 -2.74
CA ALA A 185 -13.42 -25.74 -1.99
C ALA A 185 -14.64 -25.39 -2.86
N PHE A 186 -14.44 -24.53 -3.86
CA PHE A 186 -15.49 -24.13 -4.80
C PHE A 186 -15.48 -24.92 -6.11
N CYS A 187 -14.65 -25.96 -6.23
CA CYS A 187 -14.50 -26.77 -7.46
C CYS A 187 -14.31 -25.89 -8.71
N LEU A 188 -13.35 -24.95 -8.62
CA LEU A 188 -13.21 -23.90 -9.63
C LEU A 188 -12.94 -24.48 -11.02
N SER A 189 -13.68 -23.99 -12.02
CA SER A 189 -13.56 -24.45 -13.40
C SER A 189 -12.11 -24.34 -13.92
N PRO A 190 -11.60 -25.35 -14.65
CA PRO A 190 -10.28 -25.31 -15.28
C PRO A 190 -10.07 -24.07 -16.17
N THR A 191 -11.15 -23.54 -16.76
CA THR A 191 -11.16 -22.33 -17.58
C THR A 191 -10.61 -21.09 -16.86
N PHE A 192 -10.76 -21.03 -15.54
CA PHE A 192 -10.37 -19.89 -14.71
C PHE A 192 -9.34 -20.23 -13.64
N TYR A 193 -9.05 -21.52 -13.44
CA TYR A 193 -8.19 -22.01 -12.37
C TYR A 193 -6.80 -21.37 -12.39
N ALA A 194 -6.09 -21.42 -13.52
CA ALA A 194 -4.73 -20.93 -13.62
C ALA A 194 -4.63 -19.42 -13.35
N GLY A 195 -5.56 -18.64 -13.92
CA GLY A 195 -5.69 -17.20 -13.71
C GLY A 195 -5.99 -16.84 -12.26
N PHE A 196 -6.84 -17.62 -11.60
CA PHE A 196 -7.18 -17.43 -10.18
C PHE A 196 -5.99 -17.72 -9.26
N ILE A 197 -5.27 -18.82 -9.48
CA ILE A 197 -4.08 -19.14 -8.68
C ILE A 197 -2.96 -18.11 -8.93
N LEU A 198 -2.71 -17.72 -10.18
CA LEU A 198 -1.77 -16.63 -10.50
C LEU A 198 -2.14 -15.33 -9.76
N THR A 199 -3.43 -15.00 -9.73
CA THR A 199 -3.98 -13.87 -8.97
C THR A 199 -3.63 -13.94 -7.47
N SER A 200 -3.56 -15.14 -6.90
CA SER A 200 -3.09 -15.35 -5.52
C SER A 200 -1.56 -15.35 -5.33
N CYS A 201 -0.77 -15.38 -6.41
CA CYS A 201 0.70 -15.42 -6.34
C CYS A 201 1.36 -14.04 -6.50
N VAL A 202 0.63 -13.04 -6.99
CA VAL A 202 1.19 -11.71 -7.27
C VAL A 202 1.43 -10.87 -6.01
N ALA A 203 2.31 -9.87 -6.14
CA ALA A 203 2.61 -8.88 -5.11
C ALA A 203 1.38 -8.03 -4.68
N GLY A 204 1.55 -7.26 -3.60
CA GLY A 204 0.51 -6.38 -3.06
C GLY A 204 0.07 -5.27 -4.02
N ALA A 205 -1.13 -4.73 -3.80
CA ALA A 205 -1.64 -3.59 -4.57
C ALA A 205 -1.17 -2.26 -3.97
N GLN A 206 -0.94 -1.27 -4.82
CA GLN A 206 -0.77 0.13 -4.38
C GLN A 206 -1.98 0.66 -3.60
N LEU A 207 -3.18 0.22 -3.96
CA LEU A 207 -4.40 0.67 -3.29
C LEU A 207 -4.38 0.36 -1.78
N SER A 208 -3.58 -0.62 -1.34
CA SER A 208 -3.40 -0.95 0.08
C SER A 208 -2.78 0.19 0.91
N SER A 209 -1.96 1.07 0.32
CA SER A 209 -1.39 2.20 1.06
C SER A 209 -2.43 3.29 1.34
N TYR A 210 -3.33 3.53 0.39
CA TYR A 210 -4.46 4.42 0.59
C TYR A 210 -5.47 3.83 1.58
N ALA A 211 -5.78 2.54 1.47
CA ALA A 211 -6.63 1.84 2.44
C ALA A 211 -6.00 1.86 3.85
N SER A 212 -4.67 1.71 3.96
CA SER A 212 -3.95 1.82 5.23
C SER A 212 -4.08 3.22 5.82
N PHE A 213 -3.98 4.26 5.00
CA PHE A 213 -4.24 5.63 5.44
C PHE A 213 -5.68 5.80 5.96
N LEU A 214 -6.66 5.36 5.16
CA LEU A 214 -8.09 5.48 5.50
C LEU A 214 -8.43 4.72 6.79
N SER A 215 -7.83 3.55 7.03
CA SER A 215 -8.04 2.73 8.22
C SER A 215 -7.32 3.19 9.48
N LYS A 216 -6.57 4.31 9.42
CA LYS A 216 -5.64 4.75 10.47
C LYS A 216 -4.61 3.66 10.81
N GLY A 217 -4.17 2.92 9.79
CA GLY A 217 -3.12 1.92 9.86
C GLY A 217 -1.71 2.53 9.70
N ASP A 218 -0.71 1.66 9.73
CA ASP A 218 0.69 2.02 9.50
C ASP A 218 0.99 2.13 8.00
N VAL A 219 0.85 3.34 7.44
CA VAL A 219 1.05 3.61 6.01
C VAL A 219 2.48 3.31 5.56
N ALA A 220 3.46 3.58 6.42
CA ALA A 220 4.86 3.30 6.13
C ALA A 220 5.06 1.79 5.91
N VAL A 221 4.56 0.93 6.81
CA VAL A 221 4.64 -0.53 6.63
C VAL A 221 3.97 -0.97 5.32
N SER A 222 2.85 -0.36 4.92
CA SER A 222 2.15 -0.70 3.68
C SER A 222 2.99 -0.44 2.43
N ILE A 223 3.60 0.75 2.35
CA ILE A 223 4.47 1.14 1.24
C ILE A 223 5.67 0.20 1.19
N LEU A 224 6.34 -0.03 2.32
CA LEU A 224 7.53 -0.88 2.39
C LEU A 224 7.25 -2.33 2.02
N LEU A 225 6.15 -2.90 2.54
CA LEU A 225 5.76 -4.25 2.22
C LEU A 225 5.40 -4.39 0.74
N THR A 226 4.69 -3.41 0.16
CA THR A 226 4.36 -3.40 -1.27
C THR A 226 5.62 -3.29 -2.13
N SER A 227 6.55 -2.40 -1.79
CA SER A 227 7.83 -2.26 -2.51
C SER A 227 8.65 -3.55 -2.44
N PHE A 228 8.80 -4.13 -1.25
CA PHE A 228 9.60 -5.35 -1.06
C PHE A 228 8.98 -6.56 -1.77
N THR A 229 7.66 -6.73 -1.67
CA THR A 229 6.95 -7.80 -2.40
C THR A 229 7.04 -7.55 -3.91
N THR A 230 6.91 -6.32 -4.38
CA THR A 230 7.06 -6.02 -5.81
C THR A 230 8.46 -6.38 -6.34
N ILE A 231 9.52 -6.09 -5.60
CA ILE A 231 10.89 -6.50 -5.97
C ILE A 231 11.01 -8.02 -5.97
N ALA A 232 10.57 -8.68 -4.89
CA ALA A 232 10.62 -10.14 -4.77
C ALA A 232 9.78 -10.84 -5.84
N SER A 233 8.73 -10.18 -6.35
CA SER A 233 7.79 -10.75 -7.32
C SER A 233 8.44 -11.22 -8.61
N VAL A 234 9.58 -10.63 -9.01
CA VAL A 234 10.36 -11.03 -10.19
C VAL A 234 10.75 -12.51 -10.13
N ILE A 235 11.05 -13.01 -8.93
CA ILE A 235 11.48 -14.39 -8.69
C ILE A 235 10.33 -15.20 -8.10
N VAL A 236 9.67 -14.68 -7.08
CA VAL A 236 8.70 -15.45 -6.30
C VAL A 236 7.41 -15.73 -7.08
N THR A 237 6.91 -14.78 -7.88
CA THR A 237 5.65 -14.98 -8.62
C THR A 237 5.79 -16.08 -9.67
N PRO A 238 6.81 -16.09 -10.55
CA PRO A 238 6.96 -17.14 -11.55
C PRO A 238 7.23 -18.51 -10.95
N LEU A 239 8.01 -18.58 -9.86
CA LEU A 239 8.26 -19.84 -9.15
C LEU A 239 6.98 -20.41 -8.52
N LEU A 240 6.20 -19.60 -7.81
CA LEU A 240 4.94 -20.02 -7.23
C LEU A 240 3.92 -20.42 -8.31
N THR A 241 3.87 -19.66 -9.41
CA THR A 241 2.99 -19.96 -10.54
C THR A 241 3.39 -21.30 -11.17
N GLY A 242 4.67 -21.51 -11.48
CA GLY A 242 5.17 -22.78 -12.00
C GLY A 242 4.89 -23.95 -11.07
N LEU A 243 5.08 -23.77 -9.76
CA LEU A 243 4.83 -24.81 -8.75
C LEU A 243 3.34 -25.17 -8.63
N LEU A 244 2.45 -24.18 -8.64
CA LEU A 244 1.03 -24.38 -8.32
C LEU A 244 0.16 -24.68 -9.54
N ILE A 245 0.56 -24.23 -10.73
CA ILE A 245 -0.24 -24.41 -11.96
C ILE A 245 0.56 -24.99 -13.15
N GLY A 246 1.86 -25.22 -13.01
CA GLY A 246 2.71 -25.74 -14.09
C GLY A 246 2.33 -27.14 -14.59
N SER A 247 1.57 -27.91 -13.79
CA SER A 247 1.00 -29.19 -14.23
C SER A 247 -0.27 -29.04 -15.07
N VAL A 248 -0.88 -27.85 -15.10
CA VAL A 248 -2.15 -27.56 -15.80
C VAL A 248 -1.90 -26.75 -17.06
N VAL A 249 -0.97 -25.79 -17.01
CA VAL A 249 -0.62 -24.88 -18.11
C VAL A 249 0.91 -24.83 -18.23
N PRO A 250 1.49 -24.86 -19.45
CA PRO A 250 2.93 -24.69 -19.61
C PRO A 250 3.34 -23.28 -19.15
N VAL A 251 4.07 -23.20 -18.03
CA VAL A 251 4.56 -21.95 -17.45
C VAL A 251 6.04 -21.75 -17.79
N ASP A 252 6.34 -20.75 -18.63
CA ASP A 252 7.71 -20.27 -18.82
C ASP A 252 8.07 -19.28 -17.70
N ALA A 253 8.61 -19.81 -16.60
CA ALA A 253 8.98 -19.00 -15.45
C ALA A 253 10.05 -17.94 -15.78
N VAL A 254 10.97 -18.23 -16.71
CA VAL A 254 12.04 -17.30 -17.09
C VAL A 254 11.48 -16.13 -17.89
N ALA A 255 10.62 -16.40 -18.87
CA ALA A 255 9.97 -15.35 -19.64
C ALA A 255 9.02 -14.51 -18.77
N MET A 256 8.29 -15.13 -17.84
CA MET A 256 7.50 -14.41 -16.83
C MET A 256 8.37 -13.51 -15.96
N SER A 257 9.50 -14.01 -15.44
CA SER A 257 10.45 -13.19 -14.66
C SER A 257 10.98 -12.00 -15.47
N LYS A 258 11.34 -12.20 -16.74
CA LYS A 258 11.78 -11.12 -17.63
C LYS A 258 10.68 -10.07 -17.84
N SER A 259 9.44 -10.50 -18.05
CA SER A 259 8.30 -9.59 -18.20
C SER A 259 8.05 -8.76 -16.94
N ILE A 260 8.06 -9.38 -15.76
CA ILE A 260 7.92 -8.66 -14.48
C ILE A 260 9.09 -7.67 -14.29
N LEU A 261 10.32 -8.10 -14.55
CA LEU A 261 11.50 -7.23 -14.45
C LEU A 261 11.35 -5.98 -15.35
N GLN A 262 10.98 -6.17 -16.62
CA GLN A 262 10.89 -5.10 -17.62
C GLN A 262 9.67 -4.18 -17.40
N VAL A 263 8.51 -4.76 -17.11
CA VAL A 263 7.24 -3.99 -17.03
C VAL A 263 7.01 -3.39 -15.65
N VAL A 264 7.58 -3.99 -14.60
CA VAL A 264 7.34 -3.57 -13.21
C VAL A 264 8.58 -2.96 -12.59
N LEU A 265 9.68 -3.71 -12.50
CA LEU A 265 10.84 -3.26 -11.72
C LEU A 265 11.61 -2.12 -12.41
N VAL A 266 11.79 -2.17 -13.73
CA VAL A 266 12.48 -1.12 -14.49
C VAL A 266 11.76 0.24 -14.35
N PRO A 267 10.44 0.38 -14.61
CA PRO A 267 9.75 1.66 -14.44
C PRO A 267 9.75 2.18 -13.00
N ILE A 268 9.63 1.31 -11.99
CA ILE A 268 9.75 1.70 -10.58
C ILE A 268 11.15 2.28 -10.31
N THR A 269 12.19 1.60 -10.80
CA THR A 269 13.58 2.02 -10.61
C THR A 269 13.84 3.36 -11.28
N ILE A 270 13.36 3.55 -12.51
CA ILE A 270 13.45 4.83 -13.23
C ILE A 270 12.76 5.94 -12.41
N GLY A 271 11.55 5.70 -11.92
CA GLY A 271 10.82 6.67 -11.11
C GLY A 271 11.57 7.03 -9.81
N LEU A 272 12.13 6.03 -9.12
CA LEU A 272 12.90 6.23 -7.89
C LEU A 272 14.19 7.04 -8.16
N VAL A 273 14.90 6.73 -9.25
CA VAL A 273 16.10 7.46 -9.68
C VAL A 273 15.74 8.90 -10.03
N LEU A 274 14.64 9.14 -10.74
CA LEU A 274 14.14 10.48 -11.04
C LEU A 274 13.81 11.27 -9.77
N ASN A 275 13.12 10.66 -8.79
CA ASN A 275 12.81 11.30 -7.52
C ASN A 275 14.06 11.64 -6.70
N THR A 276 15.13 10.85 -6.86
CA THR A 276 16.37 11.05 -6.13
C THR A 276 17.24 12.14 -6.75
N TYR A 277 17.46 12.07 -8.06
CA TYR A 277 18.47 12.89 -8.75
C TYR A 277 17.88 14.03 -9.60
N ALA A 278 16.62 13.93 -10.02
CA ALA A 278 15.96 14.89 -10.92
C ALA A 278 14.73 15.54 -10.25
N LYS A 279 14.88 16.02 -9.02
CA LYS A 279 13.80 16.66 -8.24
C LYS A 279 13.03 17.77 -8.98
N PRO A 280 13.67 18.65 -9.81
CA PRO A 280 12.93 19.63 -10.60
C PRO A 280 11.94 18.99 -11.58
N VAL A 281 12.32 17.88 -12.22
CA VAL A 281 11.45 17.12 -13.13
C VAL A 281 10.31 16.48 -12.35
N VAL A 282 10.60 15.84 -11.21
CA VAL A 282 9.56 15.23 -10.37
C VAL A 282 8.57 16.25 -9.84
N THR A 283 9.00 17.45 -9.50
CA THR A 283 8.10 18.53 -9.05
C THR A 283 7.04 18.88 -10.10
N ILE A 284 7.40 18.78 -11.40
CA ILE A 284 6.49 19.01 -12.53
C ILE A 284 5.62 17.78 -12.80
N LEU A 285 6.18 16.57 -12.72
CA LEU A 285 5.46 15.33 -13.04
C LEU A 285 4.50 14.90 -11.93
N GLN A 286 4.89 15.03 -10.67
CA GLN A 286 4.18 14.47 -9.51
C GLN A 286 2.68 14.87 -9.41
N PRO A 287 2.26 16.10 -9.76
CA PRO A 287 0.83 16.46 -9.80
C PRO A 287 0.03 15.71 -10.88
N VAL A 288 0.67 15.34 -11.99
CA VAL A 288 0.04 14.71 -13.17
C VAL A 288 0.08 13.18 -13.09
N MET A 289 1.10 12.61 -12.45
CA MET A 289 1.30 11.15 -12.36
C MET A 289 0.08 10.37 -11.84
N PRO A 290 -0.66 10.79 -10.79
CA PRO A 290 -1.82 10.05 -10.35
C PRO A 290 -2.94 10.01 -11.40
N PHE A 291 -3.10 11.07 -12.21
CA PHE A 291 -4.05 11.08 -13.32
C PHE A 291 -3.65 10.09 -14.42
N VAL A 292 -2.36 10.07 -14.78
CA VAL A 292 -1.80 9.07 -15.72
C VAL A 292 -2.02 7.65 -15.19
N ALA A 293 -1.75 7.41 -13.91
CA ALA A 293 -1.96 6.11 -13.28
C ALA A 293 -3.44 5.69 -13.31
N MET A 294 -4.38 6.61 -13.12
CA MET A 294 -5.81 6.31 -13.24
C MET A 294 -6.19 5.90 -14.66
N ILE A 295 -5.74 6.63 -15.69
CA ILE A 295 -6.00 6.26 -17.09
C ILE A 295 -5.39 4.89 -17.40
N CYS A 296 -4.12 4.67 -17.08
CA CYS A 296 -3.45 3.39 -17.32
C CYS A 296 -4.15 2.23 -16.58
N THR A 297 -4.61 2.47 -15.35
CA THR A 297 -5.38 1.50 -14.57
C THR A 297 -6.70 1.17 -15.26
N SER A 298 -7.43 2.20 -15.74
CA SER A 298 -8.66 2.00 -16.51
C SER A 298 -8.43 1.18 -17.78
N LEU A 299 -7.34 1.40 -18.50
CA LEU A 299 -6.99 0.60 -19.69
C LEU A 299 -6.69 -0.87 -19.31
N CYS A 300 -5.88 -1.09 -18.27
CA CYS A 300 -5.48 -2.43 -17.81
C CYS A 300 -6.65 -3.26 -17.28
N ILE A 301 -7.70 -2.62 -16.73
CA ILE A 301 -8.87 -3.29 -16.19
C ILE A 301 -9.98 -3.40 -17.23
N GLY A 302 -10.27 -2.29 -17.92
CA GLY A 302 -11.39 -2.17 -18.84
C GLY A 302 -11.25 -3.07 -20.06
N SER A 303 -10.07 -3.18 -20.65
CA SER A 303 -9.88 -3.99 -21.86
C SER A 303 -10.09 -5.49 -21.61
N PRO A 304 -9.47 -6.13 -20.60
CA PRO A 304 -9.76 -7.53 -20.29
C PRO A 304 -11.23 -7.79 -19.93
N LEU A 305 -11.90 -6.87 -19.23
CA LEU A 305 -13.32 -6.98 -18.90
C LEU A 305 -14.20 -6.90 -20.16
N ALA A 306 -13.91 -5.96 -21.05
CA ALA A 306 -14.67 -5.77 -22.29
C ALA A 306 -14.47 -6.96 -23.26
N LEU A 307 -13.22 -7.41 -23.43
CA LEU A 307 -12.88 -8.53 -24.33
C LEU A 307 -13.45 -9.87 -23.85
N ASN A 308 -13.54 -10.08 -22.53
CA ASN A 308 -14.04 -11.34 -21.96
C ASN A 308 -15.45 -11.22 -21.39
N ARG A 309 -16.23 -10.18 -21.77
CA ARG A 309 -17.58 -9.94 -21.26
C ARG A 309 -18.49 -11.16 -21.36
N SER A 310 -18.51 -11.85 -22.50
CA SER A 310 -19.37 -13.02 -22.71
C SER A 310 -19.05 -14.16 -21.74
N GLN A 311 -17.77 -14.36 -21.41
CA GLN A 311 -17.33 -15.36 -20.44
C GLN A 311 -17.58 -14.92 -19.00
N ILE A 312 -17.46 -13.62 -18.70
CA ILE A 312 -17.77 -13.06 -17.38
C ILE A 312 -19.27 -13.21 -17.07
N LEU A 313 -20.12 -12.97 -18.07
CA LEU A 313 -21.57 -13.08 -17.95
C LEU A 313 -22.10 -14.51 -18.17
N SER A 314 -21.22 -15.47 -18.47
CA SER A 314 -21.61 -16.87 -18.55
C SER A 314 -21.92 -17.43 -17.16
N LYS A 315 -22.54 -18.61 -17.11
CA LYS A 315 -22.81 -19.32 -15.86
C LYS A 315 -21.52 -19.57 -15.08
N GLU A 316 -20.44 -19.98 -15.76
CA GLU A 316 -19.14 -20.22 -15.16
C GLU A 316 -18.52 -18.92 -14.63
N GLY A 317 -18.66 -17.81 -15.36
CA GLY A 317 -18.17 -16.50 -14.92
C GLY A 317 -18.91 -15.98 -13.68
N LEU A 318 -20.23 -16.18 -13.62
CA LEU A 318 -21.01 -15.84 -12.43
C LEU A 318 -20.61 -16.71 -11.22
N GLN A 319 -20.33 -18.00 -11.45
CA GLN A 319 -19.83 -18.90 -10.42
C GLN A 319 -18.43 -18.52 -9.89
N LEU A 320 -17.61 -17.81 -10.67
CA LEU A 320 -16.29 -17.32 -10.25
C LEU A 320 -16.37 -16.17 -9.23
N VAL A 321 -17.47 -15.40 -9.20
CA VAL A 321 -17.62 -14.25 -8.29
C VAL A 321 -17.47 -14.66 -6.83
N LEU A 322 -18.15 -15.74 -6.43
CA LEU A 322 -18.15 -16.19 -5.04
C LEU A 322 -16.75 -16.64 -4.56
N PRO A 323 -16.00 -17.50 -5.27
CA PRO A 323 -14.59 -17.81 -4.96
C PRO A 323 -13.70 -16.57 -4.84
N VAL A 324 -13.84 -15.60 -5.75
CA VAL A 324 -13.04 -14.35 -5.70
C VAL A 324 -13.36 -13.54 -4.44
N LEU A 325 -14.64 -13.37 -4.13
CA LEU A 325 -15.06 -12.67 -2.90
C LEU A 325 -14.55 -13.39 -1.65
N THR A 326 -14.71 -14.72 -1.58
CA THR A 326 -14.24 -15.53 -0.45
C THR A 326 -12.72 -15.46 -0.31
N PHE A 327 -11.97 -15.58 -1.40
CA PHE A 327 -10.51 -15.48 -1.37
C PHE A 327 -10.03 -14.18 -0.74
N HIS A 328 -10.55 -13.04 -1.19
CA HIS A 328 -10.17 -11.74 -0.64
C HIS A 328 -10.63 -11.58 0.81
N ALA A 329 -11.87 -11.96 1.13
CA ALA A 329 -12.38 -11.89 2.51
C ALA A 329 -11.51 -12.69 3.49
N VAL A 330 -11.14 -13.92 3.12
CA VAL A 330 -10.25 -14.77 3.92
C VAL A 330 -8.84 -14.21 3.94
N ALA A 331 -8.32 -13.68 2.84
CA ALA A 331 -7.00 -13.05 2.80
C ALA A 331 -6.91 -11.82 3.72
N PHE A 332 -7.94 -10.96 3.75
CA PHE A 332 -8.03 -9.86 4.72
C PHE A 332 -8.05 -10.40 6.15
N ALA A 333 -8.88 -11.40 6.45
CA ALA A 333 -9.00 -11.97 7.78
C ALA A 333 -7.67 -12.61 8.25
N VAL A 334 -7.07 -13.47 7.44
CA VAL A 334 -5.81 -14.15 7.75
C VAL A 334 -4.68 -13.14 7.92
N GLY A 335 -4.59 -12.12 7.07
CA GLY A 335 -3.61 -11.05 7.22
C GLY A 335 -3.76 -10.28 8.54
N TYR A 336 -5.00 -10.05 9.00
CA TYR A 336 -5.23 -9.46 10.33
C TYR A 336 -4.78 -10.40 11.45
N TRP A 337 -5.25 -11.66 11.42
CA TRP A 337 -5.06 -12.60 12.52
C TRP A 337 -3.63 -13.13 12.65
N ILE A 338 -2.90 -13.32 11.54
CA ILE A 338 -1.49 -13.77 11.59
C ILE A 338 -0.63 -12.76 12.36
N SER A 339 -0.92 -11.46 12.21
CA SER A 339 -0.23 -10.40 12.94
C SER A 339 -0.62 -10.31 14.43
N LYS A 340 -1.65 -11.06 14.86
CA LYS A 340 -2.10 -11.14 16.26
C LYS A 340 -1.62 -12.39 16.99
N VAL A 341 -1.08 -13.38 16.27
CA VAL A 341 -0.51 -14.58 16.87
C VAL A 341 0.58 -14.18 17.89
N PRO A 342 0.61 -14.76 19.11
CA PRO A 342 1.53 -14.33 20.17
C PRO A 342 3.00 -14.21 19.76
N ALA A 343 3.48 -15.14 18.91
CA ALA A 343 4.85 -15.14 18.38
C ALA A 343 5.17 -13.95 17.46
N PHE A 344 4.15 -13.37 16.82
CA PHE A 344 4.29 -12.33 15.79
C PHE A 344 3.50 -11.05 16.15
N ARG A 345 3.12 -10.88 17.41
CA ARG A 345 2.13 -9.90 17.83
C ARG A 345 2.51 -8.47 17.44
N GLN A 346 1.68 -7.85 16.63
CA GLN A 346 1.82 -6.47 16.17
C GLN A 346 0.83 -5.52 16.85
N ARG A 347 1.15 -4.22 16.79
CA ARG A 347 0.21 -3.14 17.16
C ARG A 347 -0.98 -3.14 16.19
N GLU A 348 -2.11 -2.62 16.66
CA GLU A 348 -3.35 -2.57 15.88
C GLU A 348 -3.18 -1.91 14.52
N GLU A 349 -2.46 -0.80 14.45
CA GLU A 349 -2.15 -0.08 13.20
C GLU A 349 -1.46 -0.98 12.16
N VAL A 350 -0.51 -1.79 12.61
CA VAL A 350 0.25 -2.71 11.74
C VAL A 350 -0.62 -3.91 11.37
N SER A 351 -1.45 -4.42 12.28
CA SER A 351 -2.40 -5.51 11.98
C SER A 351 -3.39 -5.14 10.87
N ARG A 352 -3.93 -3.91 10.92
CA ARG A 352 -4.80 -3.36 9.86
C ARG A 352 -4.05 -3.26 8.54
N THR A 353 -2.82 -2.74 8.57
CA THR A 353 -1.98 -2.66 7.37
C THR A 353 -1.70 -4.04 6.76
N VAL A 354 -1.27 -5.02 7.56
CA VAL A 354 -0.97 -6.37 7.05
C VAL A 354 -2.21 -7.04 6.49
N SER A 355 -3.38 -6.87 7.13
CA SER A 355 -4.67 -7.31 6.58
C SER A 355 -4.93 -6.72 5.20
N LEU A 356 -4.83 -5.39 5.05
CA LEU A 356 -5.10 -4.69 3.80
C LEU A 356 -4.09 -5.07 2.71
N CYS A 357 -2.80 -5.16 3.04
CA CYS A 357 -1.78 -5.59 2.08
C CYS A 357 -1.97 -7.05 1.64
N THR A 358 -2.40 -7.94 2.53
CA THR A 358 -2.63 -9.35 2.19
C THR A 358 -3.85 -9.52 1.30
N GLY A 359 -4.95 -8.83 1.61
CA GLY A 359 -6.20 -8.93 0.86
C GLY A 359 -6.21 -8.13 -0.45
N MET A 360 -5.32 -7.14 -0.62
CA MET A 360 -5.25 -6.32 -1.84
C MET A 360 -3.97 -6.62 -2.63
N GLN A 361 -4.12 -7.05 -3.87
CA GLN A 361 -3.00 -7.49 -4.72
C GLN A 361 -2.97 -6.76 -6.06
N SER A 362 -1.83 -6.80 -6.74
CA SER A 362 -1.71 -6.17 -8.06
C SER A 362 -2.44 -6.99 -9.13
N SER A 363 -3.77 -6.85 -9.20
CA SER A 363 -4.61 -7.56 -10.17
C SER A 363 -4.31 -7.14 -11.62
N THR A 364 -3.79 -5.93 -11.83
CA THR A 364 -3.31 -5.50 -13.16
C THR A 364 -2.07 -6.27 -13.59
N MET A 365 -1.13 -6.54 -12.67
CA MET A 365 0.02 -7.42 -12.93
C MET A 365 -0.42 -8.86 -13.19
N ALA A 366 -1.36 -9.38 -12.39
CA ALA A 366 -1.91 -10.72 -12.62
C ALA A 366 -2.60 -10.83 -13.99
N GLY A 367 -3.39 -9.82 -14.39
CA GLY A 367 -4.06 -9.79 -15.69
C GLY A 367 -3.10 -9.72 -16.87
N LEU A 368 -2.03 -8.91 -16.77
CA LEU A 368 -0.97 -8.86 -17.77
C LEU A 368 -0.31 -10.23 -17.94
N LEU A 369 0.15 -10.82 -16.83
CA LEU A 369 0.82 -12.12 -16.85
C LEU A 369 -0.10 -13.23 -17.35
N ALA A 370 -1.37 -13.23 -16.95
CA ALA A 370 -2.35 -14.19 -17.45
C ALA A 370 -2.53 -14.08 -18.97
N THR A 371 -2.64 -12.85 -19.48
CA THR A 371 -2.83 -12.59 -20.92
C THR A 371 -1.61 -12.99 -21.74
N GLN A 372 -0.40 -12.81 -21.19
CA GLN A 372 0.86 -13.08 -21.90
C GLN A 372 1.29 -14.56 -21.83
N PHE A 373 1.07 -15.23 -20.69
CA PHE A 373 1.74 -16.51 -20.41
C PHE A 373 0.81 -17.69 -20.19
N LEU A 374 -0.49 -17.50 -19.95
CA LEU A 374 -1.40 -18.61 -19.63
C LEU A 374 -2.20 -19.14 -20.84
N GLY A 375 -1.86 -18.70 -22.06
CA GLY A 375 -2.36 -19.24 -23.33
C GLY A 375 -3.82 -18.93 -23.68
N SER A 376 -4.71 -18.77 -22.70
CA SER A 376 -6.14 -18.50 -22.91
C SER A 376 -6.55 -17.14 -22.34
N SER A 377 -7.31 -16.35 -23.12
CA SER A 377 -7.81 -15.03 -22.68
C SER A 377 -8.70 -15.11 -21.44
N SER A 378 -9.39 -16.24 -21.25
CA SER A 378 -10.21 -16.55 -20.08
C SER A 378 -9.46 -16.47 -18.75
N GLN A 379 -8.15 -16.75 -18.76
CA GLN A 379 -7.33 -16.69 -17.54
C GLN A 379 -7.12 -15.25 -17.04
N ALA A 380 -7.40 -14.24 -17.87
CA ALA A 380 -7.40 -12.84 -17.44
C ALA A 380 -8.69 -12.42 -16.72
N VAL A 381 -9.74 -13.26 -16.74
CA VAL A 381 -11.03 -12.97 -16.10
C VAL A 381 -10.91 -12.94 -14.56
N PRO A 382 -10.29 -13.91 -13.86
CA PRO A 382 -10.14 -13.84 -12.41
C PRO A 382 -9.40 -12.60 -11.89
N PRO A 383 -8.26 -12.17 -12.47
CA PRO A 383 -7.65 -10.88 -12.13
C PRO A 383 -8.61 -9.69 -12.32
N ALA A 384 -9.39 -9.70 -13.41
CA ALA A 384 -10.33 -8.64 -13.73
C ALA A 384 -11.51 -8.57 -12.74
N CYS A 385 -12.03 -9.71 -12.27
CA CYS A 385 -13.02 -9.73 -11.19
C CYS A 385 -12.40 -9.33 -9.83
N SER A 386 -11.18 -9.80 -9.58
CA SER A 386 -10.42 -9.55 -8.34
C SER A 386 -10.19 -8.07 -8.08
N VAL A 387 -9.88 -7.27 -9.11
CA VAL A 387 -9.59 -5.84 -8.92
C VAL A 387 -10.79 -5.07 -8.36
N VAL A 388 -12.00 -5.40 -8.81
CA VAL A 388 -13.25 -4.78 -8.36
C VAL A 388 -13.57 -5.26 -6.95
N ALA A 389 -13.52 -6.58 -6.73
CA ALA A 389 -13.79 -7.21 -5.45
C ALA A 389 -12.88 -6.67 -4.34
N MET A 390 -11.56 -6.70 -4.54
CA MET A 390 -10.59 -6.27 -3.55
C MET A 390 -10.68 -4.77 -3.24
N ALA A 391 -11.02 -3.94 -4.24
CA ALA A 391 -11.17 -2.51 -4.05
C ALA A 391 -12.37 -2.21 -3.15
N ILE A 392 -13.55 -2.75 -3.49
CA ILE A 392 -14.77 -2.58 -2.70
C ILE A 392 -14.55 -3.09 -1.27
N MET A 393 -14.16 -4.35 -1.10
CA MET A 393 -13.98 -4.95 0.22
C MET A 393 -12.89 -4.25 1.05
N GLY A 394 -11.73 -3.98 0.45
CA GLY A 394 -10.61 -3.38 1.15
C GLY A 394 -10.91 -1.96 1.64
N LEU A 395 -11.64 -1.17 0.86
CA LEU A 395 -12.00 0.19 1.23
C LEU A 395 -13.18 0.27 2.18
N SER A 396 -14.17 -0.62 2.04
CA SER A 396 -15.22 -0.78 3.03
C SER A 396 -14.62 -1.16 4.39
N LEU A 397 -13.70 -2.12 4.41
CA LEU A 397 -12.98 -2.52 5.63
C LEU A 397 -12.12 -1.40 6.19
N ALA A 398 -11.41 -0.67 5.32
CA ALA A 398 -10.61 0.47 5.75
C ALA A 398 -11.45 1.62 6.31
N SER A 399 -12.57 1.96 5.66
CA SER A 399 -13.53 2.96 6.13
C SER A 399 -14.12 2.59 7.48
N PHE A 400 -14.52 1.31 7.64
CA PHE A 400 -14.97 0.76 8.92
C PHE A 400 -13.95 1.02 10.05
N TRP A 401 -12.68 0.66 9.84
CA TRP A 401 -11.63 0.94 10.83
C TRP A 401 -11.31 2.42 11.03
N GLY A 402 -11.41 3.22 9.96
CA GLY A 402 -11.15 4.66 9.96
C GLY A 402 -12.17 5.44 10.81
N ASN A 403 -13.43 5.03 10.76
CA ASN A 403 -14.53 5.61 11.53
C ASN A 403 -14.50 5.25 13.03
N GLY A 404 -13.49 4.48 13.46
CA GLY A 404 -13.26 4.18 14.88
C GLY A 404 -13.85 2.86 15.35
N PHE A 405 -14.58 2.14 14.50
CA PHE A 405 -15.09 0.82 14.83
C PHE A 405 -13.94 -0.18 15.03
N ARG A 406 -14.08 -1.06 16.03
CA ARG A 406 -13.15 -2.17 16.27
C ARG A 406 -13.86 -3.48 15.97
N ILE A 407 -13.13 -4.48 15.47
CA ILE A 407 -13.68 -5.82 15.22
C ILE A 407 -14.30 -6.42 16.48
N ARG A 408 -13.76 -6.09 17.66
CA ARG A 408 -14.28 -6.54 18.96
C ARG A 408 -15.65 -5.95 19.32
N ASP A 409 -16.04 -4.84 18.69
CA ASP A 409 -17.30 -4.14 18.99
C ASP A 409 -18.48 -4.67 18.14
N LEU A 410 -18.21 -5.48 17.09
CA LEU A 410 -19.26 -6.07 16.25
C LEU A 410 -20.27 -6.93 17.02
N PRO A 411 -19.86 -7.86 17.90
CA PRO A 411 -20.81 -8.70 18.64
C PRO A 411 -21.78 -7.89 19.49
N SER A 412 -21.33 -6.77 20.08
CA SER A 412 -22.16 -5.88 20.91
C SER A 412 -23.13 -4.99 20.12
N GLN A 413 -22.94 -4.84 18.80
CA GLN A 413 -23.82 -4.02 17.96
C GLN A 413 -24.78 -4.84 17.11
N LEU A 414 -24.40 -6.07 16.74
CA LEU A 414 -25.26 -7.00 15.99
C LEU A 414 -26.28 -7.72 16.88
N ILE A 415 -26.07 -7.73 18.20
CA ILE A 415 -27.03 -8.23 19.18
C ILE A 415 -27.72 -6.99 19.77
N PRO A 416 -28.91 -6.58 19.28
CA PRO A 416 -29.68 -5.58 19.99
C PRO A 416 -29.96 -6.10 21.39
N HIS A 417 -29.64 -5.30 22.42
CA HIS A 417 -30.12 -5.55 23.76
C HIS A 417 -31.65 -5.53 23.73
N THR A 418 -32.29 -6.70 23.62
CA THR A 418 -33.65 -6.92 24.10
C THR A 418 -33.59 -6.92 25.64
N GLY A 419 -33.30 -5.76 26.21
CA GLY A 419 -33.42 -5.47 27.63
C GLY A 419 -34.78 -4.81 27.84
N SER A 420 -35.75 -5.64 28.15
CA SER A 420 -37.11 -5.29 28.56
C SER A 420 -37.15 -4.09 29.51
N ALA A 421 -37.91 -3.08 29.14
CA ALA A 421 -38.62 -2.25 30.11
C ALA A 421 -39.56 -3.17 30.90
N PHE A 422 -39.17 -3.49 32.13
CA PHE A 422 -40.09 -3.99 33.16
C PHE A 422 -39.82 -3.17 34.42
N GLN A 423 -40.31 -1.92 34.41
CA GLN A 423 -40.69 -1.25 35.65
C GLN A 423 -42.02 -1.85 36.06
N ALA A 424 -42.00 -2.75 37.04
CA ALA A 424 -43.16 -3.14 37.81
C ALA A 424 -42.84 -2.94 39.29
N GLN A 425 -43.62 -2.02 39.87
CA GLN A 425 -43.92 -1.77 41.29
C GLN A 425 -42.79 -1.29 42.22
#